data_AF-A0A2H6NHJ6-F1
#
_entry.id   AF-A0A2H6NHJ6-F1
#
_cell.length_a   1.000
_cell.length_b   1.000
_cell.length_c   1.000
_cell.angle_alpha   90.00
_cell.angle_beta   90.00
_cell.angle_gamma   90.00
#
_symmetry.space_group_name_H-M   'P 1'
#
loop_
_entity.id
_entity.type
_entity.pdbx_description
1 polymer ?
#
loop_
_entity_poly.entity_id
_entity_poly.type
_entity_poly.pdbx_seq_one_letter_code
_entity_poly.pdbx_strand_id
1 'polypeptide(L)'
;SPGLCFLGWDFSTQQLKVIAVDGRLRVIYEDSINFDKDLPEFGTQGGVYMHDDRLSVSSPVLMWIKALDLILEKMKSAGFNFSTVKALSGAGQQHGSVYWKEGASSVLQNLSPVLPL
;
A
#
# COMPACT_ATOMS: atom_id res chain seq x y z
N SER A 1 -26.14 -3.07 -14.34
CA SER A 1 -25.41 -2.72 -13.11
C SER A 1 -23.99 -2.35 -13.48
N PRO A 2 -23.38 -1.30 -12.90
CA PRO A 2 -21.94 -1.11 -13.02
C PRO A 2 -21.24 -2.40 -12.58
N GLY A 3 -20.23 -2.83 -13.34
CA GLY A 3 -19.55 -4.11 -13.10
C GLY A 3 -18.89 -4.11 -11.73
N LEU A 4 -19.13 -5.16 -10.93
CA LEU A 4 -18.44 -5.35 -9.66
C LEU A 4 -16.95 -5.68 -9.88
N CYS A 5 -16.11 -5.37 -8.90
CA CYS A 5 -14.69 -5.72 -8.94
C CYS A 5 -14.15 -6.11 -7.55
N PHE A 6 -12.94 -6.66 -7.56
CA PHE A 6 -12.17 -7.07 -6.40
C PHE A 6 -10.78 -6.45 -6.45
N LEU A 7 -10.27 -5.94 -5.33
CA LEU A 7 -8.93 -5.38 -5.25
C LEU A 7 -7.92 -6.42 -4.76
N GLY A 8 -6.80 -6.52 -5.46
CA GLY A 8 -5.62 -7.27 -5.05
C GLY A 8 -4.47 -6.32 -4.76
N TRP A 9 -3.93 -6.38 -3.54
CA TRP A 9 -2.79 -5.56 -3.11
C TRP A 9 -1.51 -6.39 -3.03
N ASP A 10 -0.36 -5.76 -3.31
CA ASP A 10 0.96 -6.38 -3.10
C ASP A 10 1.91 -5.37 -2.45
N PHE A 11 2.13 -5.53 -1.15
CA PHE A 11 3.13 -4.81 -0.37
C PHE A 11 4.50 -5.50 -0.52
N SER A 12 5.12 -5.30 -1.68
CA SER A 12 6.43 -5.87 -2.00
C SER A 12 7.58 -5.05 -1.41
N THR A 13 8.82 -5.49 -1.61
CA THR A 13 10.01 -4.80 -1.08
C THR A 13 10.25 -3.43 -1.70
N GLN A 14 9.98 -3.25 -3.00
CA GLN A 14 10.35 -2.03 -3.74
C GLN A 14 9.15 -1.12 -4.06
N GLN A 15 7.94 -1.64 -3.95
CA GLN A 15 6.74 -0.93 -4.35
C GLN A 15 5.48 -1.50 -3.68
N LEU A 16 4.47 -0.65 -3.55
CA LEU A 16 3.09 -1.06 -3.32
C LEU A 16 2.38 -1.12 -4.68
N LYS A 17 1.73 -2.24 -4.98
CA LYS A 17 0.89 -2.39 -6.18
C LYS A 17 -0.56 -2.67 -5.82
N VAL A 18 -1.45 -2.28 -6.72
CA VAL A 18 -2.86 -2.63 -6.67
C VAL A 18 -3.34 -3.07 -8.06
N ILE A 19 -4.16 -4.10 -8.11
CA ILE A 19 -4.95 -4.46 -9.28
C ILE A 19 -6.45 -4.48 -8.93
N ALA A 20 -7.30 -4.14 -9.88
CA ALA A 20 -8.72 -4.42 -9.80
C ALA A 20 -9.10 -5.49 -10.83
N VAL A 21 -9.86 -6.49 -10.39
CA VAL A 21 -10.29 -7.62 -11.21
C VAL A 21 -11.81 -7.67 -11.25
N ASP A 22 -12.40 -7.84 -12.44
CA ASP A 22 -13.85 -7.93 -12.61
C ASP A 22 -14.41 -9.33 -12.31
N GLY A 23 -15.74 -9.47 -12.34
CA GLY A 23 -16.42 -10.77 -12.15
C GLY A 23 -16.10 -11.86 -13.18
N ARG A 24 -15.33 -11.54 -14.24
CA ARG A 24 -14.83 -12.49 -15.25
C ARG A 24 -13.34 -12.77 -15.09
N LEU A 25 -12.75 -12.39 -13.95
CA LEU A 25 -11.34 -12.55 -13.62
C LEU A 25 -10.40 -11.77 -14.56
N ARG A 26 -10.87 -10.66 -15.14
CA ARG A 26 -10.05 -9.80 -16.00
C ARG A 26 -9.53 -8.63 -15.20
N VAL A 27 -8.25 -8.30 -15.36
CA VAL A 27 -7.66 -7.07 -14.82
C VAL A 27 -8.28 -5.89 -15.57
N ILE A 28 -8.88 -4.96 -14.82
CA ILE A 28 -9.54 -3.75 -15.34
C ILE A 28 -8.86 -2.45 -14.87
N TYR A 29 -7.96 -2.54 -13.90
CA TYR A 29 -7.15 -1.44 -13.38
C TYR A 29 -5.87 -2.01 -12.78
N GLU A 30 -4.76 -1.29 -12.92
CA GLU A 30 -3.49 -1.58 -12.26
C GLU A 30 -2.78 -0.26 -11.96
N ASP A 31 -2.16 -0.18 -10.80
CA ASP A 31 -1.30 0.95 -10.43
C ASP A 31 -0.25 0.56 -9.40
N SER A 32 0.76 1.42 -9.23
CA SER A 32 1.83 1.24 -8.26
C SER A 32 2.42 2.55 -7.73
N ILE A 33 3.05 2.43 -6.56
CA ILE A 33 3.92 3.43 -5.94
C ILE A 33 5.28 2.77 -5.73
N ASN A 34 6.29 3.25 -6.44
CA ASN A 34 7.68 2.83 -6.28
C ASN A 34 8.32 3.62 -5.15
N PHE A 35 8.86 2.93 -4.14
CA PHE A 35 9.30 3.58 -2.91
C PHE A 35 10.45 4.57 -3.13
N ASP A 36 11.50 4.20 -3.85
CA ASP A 36 12.66 5.08 -4.03
C ASP A 36 12.33 6.28 -4.92
N LYS A 37 11.48 6.08 -5.94
CA LYS A 37 11.13 7.11 -6.91
C LYS A 37 10.06 8.07 -6.39
N ASP A 38 9.00 7.53 -5.80
CA ASP A 38 7.79 8.30 -5.45
C ASP A 38 7.80 8.76 -3.99
N LEU A 39 8.68 8.21 -3.15
CA LEU A 39 8.89 8.58 -1.74
C LEU A 39 10.38 8.82 -1.41
N PRO A 40 11.11 9.63 -2.22
CA PRO A 40 12.56 9.79 -2.09
C PRO A 40 12.99 10.37 -0.74
N GLU A 41 12.11 11.04 -0.01
CA GLU A 41 12.37 11.59 1.32
C GLU A 41 12.69 10.54 2.37
N PHE A 42 12.32 9.27 2.15
CA PHE A 42 12.73 8.18 3.03
C PHE A 42 14.15 7.70 2.74
N GLY A 43 14.78 8.07 1.61
CA GLY A 43 16.18 7.76 1.34
C GLY A 43 16.50 6.26 1.25
N THR A 44 15.55 5.44 0.82
CA THR A 44 15.76 4.00 0.60
C THR A 44 16.52 3.73 -0.70
N GLN A 45 17.11 2.53 -0.78
CA GLN A 45 17.61 1.95 -2.03
C GLN A 45 17.02 0.54 -2.18
N GLY A 46 16.27 0.32 -3.26
CA GLY A 46 15.44 -0.86 -3.42
C GLY A 46 14.33 -0.97 -2.36
N GLY A 47 13.85 0.14 -1.81
CA GLY A 47 12.82 0.15 -0.76
C GLY A 47 13.30 -0.27 0.64
N VAL A 48 14.62 -0.40 0.84
CA VAL A 48 15.22 -0.79 2.12
C VAL A 48 16.38 0.12 2.52
N TYR A 49 16.73 0.04 3.80
CA TYR A 49 18.00 0.47 4.37
C TYR A 49 18.89 -0.77 4.56
N MET A 50 20.11 -0.70 4.04
CA MET A 50 21.18 -1.60 4.42
C MET A 50 21.98 -0.93 5.54
N HIS A 51 22.02 -1.56 6.71
CA HIS A 51 22.74 -1.00 7.86
C HIS A 51 24.25 -1.25 7.74
N ASP A 52 25.04 -0.57 8.56
CA ASP A 52 26.51 -0.62 8.51
C ASP A 52 27.11 -2.02 8.70
N ASP A 53 26.39 -2.89 9.42
CA ASP A 53 26.76 -4.29 9.63
C ASP A 53 26.65 -5.16 8.36
N ARG A 54 25.98 -4.65 7.30
CA ARG A 54 25.65 -5.32 6.04
C ARG A 54 24.87 -6.62 6.18
N LEU A 55 24.31 -6.88 7.36
CA LEU A 55 23.51 -8.06 7.68
C LEU A 55 22.06 -7.68 7.97
N SER A 56 21.86 -6.49 8.53
CA SER A 56 20.55 -5.97 8.84
C SER A 56 19.98 -5.22 7.64
N VAL A 57 18.73 -5.55 7.30
CA VAL A 57 17.94 -4.91 6.25
C VAL A 57 16.59 -4.53 6.85
N SER A 58 16.19 -3.27 6.70
CA SER A 58 14.89 -2.79 7.19
C SER A 58 14.24 -1.82 6.23
N SER A 59 12.94 -1.63 6.32
CA SER A 59 12.23 -0.54 5.63
C SER A 59 11.46 0.31 6.65
N PRO A 60 11.29 1.62 6.39
CA PRO A 60 10.45 2.46 7.24
C PRO A 60 8.98 2.06 7.12
N VAL A 61 8.32 1.73 8.23
CA VAL A 61 6.89 1.42 8.24
C VAL A 61 6.05 2.59 7.74
N LEU A 62 6.44 3.83 8.08
CA LEU A 62 5.76 5.05 7.63
C LEU A 62 5.83 5.25 6.10
N MET A 63 6.84 4.70 5.43
CA MET A 63 6.93 4.72 3.97
C MET A 63 5.81 3.89 3.35
N TRP A 64 5.52 2.70 3.92
CA TRP A 64 4.43 1.84 3.45
C TRP A 64 3.05 2.47 3.68
N ILE A 65 2.86 3.14 4.82
CA ILE A 65 1.61 3.87 5.12
C ILE A 65 1.41 5.01 4.12
N LYS A 66 2.45 5.83 3.90
CA LYS A 66 2.38 6.93 2.94
C LYS A 66 2.18 6.43 1.50
N ALA A 67 2.78 5.30 1.12
CA ALA A 67 2.53 4.69 -0.19
C ALA A 67 1.06 4.30 -0.38
N LEU A 68 0.40 3.81 0.68
CA LEU A 68 -1.02 3.47 0.64
C LEU A 68 -1.90 4.71 0.46
N ASP A 69 -1.60 5.82 1.16
CA ASP A 69 -2.31 7.09 0.93
C ASP A 69 -2.15 7.57 -0.51
N LEU A 70 -0.92 7.56 -1.02
CA LEU A 70 -0.62 8.03 -2.38
C LEU A 70 -1.33 7.20 -3.44
N ILE A 71 -1.33 5.87 -3.34
CA ILE A 71 -1.98 5.02 -4.35
C ILE A 71 -3.52 5.15 -4.30
N LEU A 72 -4.11 5.30 -3.11
CA LEU A 72 -5.54 5.54 -2.97
C LEU A 72 -5.96 6.89 -3.56
N GLU A 73 -5.20 7.95 -3.32
CA GLU A 73 -5.46 9.26 -3.92
C GLU A 73 -5.24 9.25 -5.43
N LYS A 74 -4.24 8.51 -5.92
CA LYS A 74 -4.00 8.31 -7.36
C LYS A 74 -5.16 7.59 -8.04
N MET A 75 -5.65 6.51 -7.44
CA MET A 75 -6.85 5.78 -7.90
C MET A 75 -8.08 6.70 -7.95
N LYS A 76 -8.32 7.47 -6.88
CA LYS A 76 -9.43 8.43 -6.81
C LYS A 76 -9.31 9.52 -7.88
N SER A 77 -8.12 10.10 -8.03
CA SER A 77 -7.83 11.13 -9.05
C SER A 77 -7.99 10.60 -10.47
N ALA A 78 -7.71 9.31 -10.70
CA ALA A 78 -7.94 8.62 -11.96
C ALA A 78 -9.42 8.27 -12.21
N GLY A 79 -10.33 8.58 -11.27
CA GLY A 79 -11.76 8.30 -11.39
C GLY A 79 -12.14 6.84 -11.10
N PHE A 80 -11.29 6.10 -10.37
CA PHE A 80 -11.63 4.73 -9.96
C PHE A 80 -12.88 4.72 -9.08
N ASN A 81 -13.89 3.95 -9.49
CA ASN A 81 -15.16 3.88 -8.77
C ASN A 81 -15.10 2.87 -7.61
N PHE A 82 -14.67 3.31 -6.43
CA PHE A 82 -14.59 2.45 -5.24
C PHE A 82 -15.93 1.81 -4.83
N SER A 83 -17.09 2.35 -5.23
CA SER A 83 -18.40 1.78 -4.90
C SER A 83 -18.67 0.40 -5.54
N THR A 84 -17.88 0.01 -6.54
CA THR A 84 -18.00 -1.31 -7.20
C THR A 84 -17.17 -2.40 -6.53
N VAL A 85 -16.29 -2.06 -5.59
CA VAL A 85 -15.41 -3.01 -4.91
C VAL A 85 -16.23 -3.86 -3.94
N LYS A 86 -16.21 -5.19 -4.14
CA LYS A 86 -16.95 -6.15 -3.30
C LYS A 86 -16.11 -6.81 -2.22
N ALA A 87 -14.83 -7.00 -2.49
CA ALA A 87 -13.86 -7.45 -1.51
C ALA A 87 -12.47 -6.98 -1.92
N LEU A 88 -11.56 -7.03 -0.95
CA LEU A 88 -10.13 -6.81 -1.17
C LEU A 88 -9.34 -7.89 -0.42
N SER A 89 -8.20 -8.24 -0.97
CA SER A 89 -7.19 -9.08 -0.31
C SER A 89 -5.82 -8.62 -0.78
N GLY A 90 -4.77 -9.10 -0.14
CA GLY A 90 -3.42 -8.74 -0.54
C GLY A 90 -2.36 -9.71 -0.08
N ALA A 91 -1.18 -9.51 -0.65
CA ALA A 91 0.06 -10.09 -0.22
C ALA A 91 0.95 -9.01 0.39
N GLY A 92 1.85 -9.43 1.26
CA GLY A 92 2.97 -8.61 1.72
C GLY A 92 4.24 -9.42 1.64
N GLN A 93 5.38 -8.74 1.56
CA GLN A 93 6.69 -9.37 1.63
C GLN A 93 6.79 -10.28 2.87
N GLN A 94 7.29 -11.49 2.66
CA GLN A 94 7.38 -12.50 3.71
C GLN A 94 8.44 -12.12 4.74
N HIS A 95 8.29 -12.60 5.97
CA HIS A 95 9.24 -12.44 7.08
C HIS A 95 9.42 -11.02 7.63
N GLY A 96 8.91 -9.98 6.97
CA GLY A 96 8.82 -8.63 7.53
C GLY A 96 7.90 -8.59 8.75
N SER A 97 8.27 -7.81 9.76
CA SER A 97 7.47 -7.61 10.98
C SER A 97 7.26 -6.13 11.25
N VAL A 98 6.09 -5.80 11.81
CA VAL A 98 5.71 -4.45 12.22
C VAL A 98 5.43 -4.48 13.72
N TYR A 99 6.08 -3.58 14.46
CA TYR A 99 5.93 -3.46 15.90
C TYR A 99 5.09 -2.23 16.21
N TRP A 100 3.92 -2.45 16.81
CA TRP A 100 2.99 -1.39 17.15
C TRP A 100 3.24 -0.87 18.55
N LYS A 101 3.23 0.46 18.69
CA LYS A 101 3.27 1.11 20.00
C LYS A 101 1.97 0.84 20.76
N GLU A 102 2.06 0.79 22.09
CA GLU A 102 0.89 0.82 22.97
C GLU A 102 -0.07 1.97 22.59
N GLY A 103 -1.37 1.66 22.53
CA GLY A 103 -2.41 2.60 22.10
C GLY A 103 -2.70 2.64 20.60
N ALA A 104 -1.88 2.03 19.73
CA ALA A 104 -2.09 2.07 18.28
C ALA A 104 -3.46 1.54 17.83
N SER A 105 -3.99 0.52 18.50
CA SER A 105 -5.34 -0.01 18.21
C SER A 105 -6.43 1.04 18.40
N SER A 106 -6.31 1.89 19.44
CA SER A 106 -7.26 2.98 19.68
C SER A 106 -7.17 4.05 18.58
N VAL A 107 -5.96 4.37 18.10
CA VAL A 107 -5.77 5.29 16.97
C VAL A 107 -6.43 4.74 15.70
N LEU A 108 -6.20 3.47 15.37
CA LEU A 108 -6.77 2.83 14.17
C LEU A 108 -8.31 2.75 14.19
N GLN A 109 -8.92 2.60 15.37
CA GLN A 109 -10.37 2.59 15.50
C GLN A 109 -11.01 3.98 15.28
N ASN A 110 -10.23 5.05 15.40
CA ASN A 110 -10.70 6.43 15.37
C ASN A 110 -10.10 7.23 14.19
N LEU A 111 -9.75 6.54 13.10
CA LEU A 111 -9.25 7.18 11.89
C LEU A 111 -10.28 8.15 11.29
N SER A 112 -9.79 9.28 10.78
CA SER A 112 -10.60 10.29 10.12
C SER A 112 -10.49 10.12 8.59
N PRO A 113 -11.62 10.03 7.85
CA PRO A 113 -11.59 9.86 6.40
C PRO A 113 -11.10 11.10 5.64
N VAL A 114 -10.86 12.21 6.33
CA VAL A 114 -10.38 13.48 5.74
C VAL A 114 -8.92 13.78 6.07
N LEU A 115 -8.25 12.90 6.83
CA LEU A 115 -6.83 13.02 7.16
C LEU A 115 -6.05 11.87 6.48
N PRO A 116 -4.77 12.08 6.14
CA PRO A 116 -3.86 10.99 5.79
C PRO A 116 -3.75 9.95 6.91
N LEU A 117 -3.33 8.74 6.57
CA LEU A 117 -3.14 7.62 7.50
C LEU A 117 -1.94 7.82 8.45
#